data_AF-A0A917NFB7-F1
#
_entry.id   AF-A0A917NFB7-F1
#
_cell.length_a   1.000
_cell.length_b   1.000
_cell.length_c   1.000
_cell.angle_alpha   90.00
_cell.angle_beta   90.00
_cell.angle_gamma   90.00
#
_symmetry.space_group_name_H-M   'P 1'
#
loop_
_entity.id
_entity.type
_entity.pdbx_description
1 polymer ?
#
loop_
_entity_poly.entity_id
_entity_poly.type
_entity_poly.pdbx_seq_one_letter_code
_entity_poly.pdbx_strand_id
1 'polypeptide(L)' 'MSWIYEARLYDSRSVASYVAMCLRDDQLSRGLQGVKVQVFRTRKGNYGIRYRSQRPG' A
#
# COMPACT_ATOMS: atom_id res chain seq x y z
N MET A 1 10.57 11.56 4.08
CA MET A 1 9.61 10.43 4.05
C MET A 1 9.47 9.90 2.64
N SER A 2 10.10 8.77 2.36
CA SER A 2 9.98 8.07 1.08
C SER A 2 8.76 7.14 1.08
N TRP A 3 8.14 6.99 -0.08
CA TRP A 3 7.16 5.93 -0.29
C TRP A 3 7.89 4.61 -0.45
N ILE A 4 7.44 3.59 0.26
CA ILE A 4 7.86 2.20 0.07
C ILE A 4 6.88 1.60 -0.93
N TYR A 5 7.41 1.13 -2.05
CA TYR A 5 6.62 0.40 -3.04
C TYR A 5 6.54 -1.04 -2.59
N GLU A 6 5.34 -1.48 -2.25
CA GLU A 6 5.08 -2.88 -2.04
C GLU A 6 4.09 -3.38 -3.09
N ALA A 7 4.21 -4.66 -3.37
CA ALA A 7 3.38 -5.45 -4.23
C ALA A 7 3.79 -5.53 -5.71
N ARG A 8 3.61 -6.76 -6.20
CA ARG A 8 3.51 -7.13 -7.61
C ARG A 8 2.41 -6.30 -8.27
N LEU A 9 2.49 -6.17 -9.59
CA LEU A 9 1.41 -5.56 -10.36
C LEU A 9 0.20 -6.49 -10.40
N TYR A 10 -0.98 -5.95 -10.12
CA TYR A 10 -2.26 -6.64 -10.19
C TYR A 10 -2.99 -6.25 -11.49
N ASP A 11 -3.70 -7.21 -12.07
CA ASP A 11 -4.59 -7.01 -13.21
C ASP A 11 -5.88 -6.27 -12.82
N SER A 12 -6.34 -6.41 -11.58
CA SER A 12 -7.58 -5.83 -11.07
C SER A 12 -7.39 -4.76 -9.98
N ARG A 13 -8.15 -3.67 -10.10
CA ARG A 13 -8.24 -2.62 -9.07
C ARG A 13 -8.79 -3.15 -7.75
N SER A 14 -9.76 -4.07 -7.80
CA SER A 14 -10.39 -4.62 -6.59
C SER A 14 -9.39 -5.46 -5.81
N VAL A 15 -8.63 -6.32 -6.49
CA VAL A 15 -7.55 -7.12 -5.89
C VAL A 15 -6.49 -6.22 -5.27
N ALA A 16 -6.01 -5.22 -6.01
CA ALA A 16 -5.04 -4.25 -5.48
C ALA A 16 -5.58 -3.48 -4.27
N SER A 17 -6.87 -3.15 -4.26
CA SER A 17 -7.51 -2.42 -3.14
C SER A 17 -7.65 -3.30 -1.91
N TYR A 18 -8.00 -4.57 -2.07
CA TYR A 18 -8.04 -5.55 -0.99
C TYR A 18 -6.66 -5.72 -0.35
N VAL A 19 -5.62 -5.93 -1.15
CA VAL A 19 -4.25 -6.05 -0.63
C VAL A 19 -3.79 -4.77 0.07
N ALA A 20 -4.15 -3.59 -0.46
CA ALA A 20 -3.83 -2.32 0.18
C ALA A 20 -4.48 -2.18 1.57
N MET A 21 -5.69 -2.71 1.76
CA MET A 21 -6.34 -2.77 3.07
C MET A 21 -5.59 -3.72 4.01
N CYS A 22 -5.31 -4.96 3.57
CA CYS A 22 -4.55 -5.93 4.37
C CYS A 22 -3.20 -5.38 4.81
N LEU A 23 -2.49 -4.69 3.91
CA LEU A 23 -1.19 -4.07 4.21
C LEU A 23 -1.34 -2.98 5.27
N ARG A 24 -2.35 -2.12 5.15
CA ARG A 24 -2.61 -1.08 6.16
C ARG A 24 -2.86 -1.71 7.52
N ASP A 25 -3.70 -2.74 7.58
CA ASP A 25 -4.11 -3.38 8.82
C ASP A 25 -2.95 -4.15 9.47
N ASP A 26 -2.08 -4.81 8.69
CA ASP A 26 -0.85 -5.44 9.18
C ASP A 26 0.11 -4.40 9.79
N GLN A 27 0.33 -3.27 9.11
CA GLN A 27 1.22 -2.23 9.62
C GLN A 27 0.66 -1.60 10.92
N LEU A 28 -0.65 -1.37 10.99
CA LEU A 28 -1.32 -0.91 12.21
C LEU A 28 -1.18 -1.93 13.35
N SER A 29 -1.34 -3.22 13.05
CA SER A 29 -1.18 -4.31 14.02
C SER A 29 0.25 -4.42 14.56
N ARG A 30 1.26 -3.98 13.78
CA ARG A 30 2.66 -3.86 14.20
C ARG A 30 2.95 -2.60 15.02
N GLY A 31 1.94 -1.80 15.35
CA GLY A 31 2.07 -0.56 16.13
C GLY A 31 2.58 0.64 15.32
N LEU A 32 2.69 0.54 14.00
CA LEU A 32 3.02 1.69 13.16
C LEU A 32 1.79 2.59 13.04
N GLN A 33 1.92 3.84 13.45
CA GLN A 33 0.86 4.83 13.33
C GLN A 33 1.01 5.66 12.06
N GLY A 34 -0.09 6.28 11.61
CA GLY A 34 -0.08 7.18 10.45
C GLY A 34 0.26 6.50 9.12
N VAL A 35 0.02 5.19 8.99
CA VAL A 35 0.27 4.44 7.76
C VAL A 35 -0.65 4.94 6.65
N LYS A 36 -0.06 5.50 5.58
CA LYS A 36 -0.77 5.89 4.37
C LYS A 36 -0.48 4.85 3.29
N VAL A 37 -1.52 4.18 2.81
CA VAL A 37 -1.45 3.22 1.69
C VAL A 37 -2.20 3.79 0.48
N GLN A 38 -1.66 3.59 -0.71
CA GLN A 38 -2.26 4.07 -1.96
C GLN A 38 -2.17 3.01 -3.06
N VAL A 39 -3.29 2.79 -3.75
CA VAL A 39 -3.34 2.07 -5.03
C VAL A 39 -3.11 3.06 -6.17
N PHE A 40 -2.25 2.71 -7.13
CA PHE A 40 -2.03 3.50 -8.35
C PHE A 40 -2.15 2.62 -9.60
N ARG A 41 -2.56 3.23 -10.71
CA ARG A 41 -2.60 2.55 -12.02
C ARG A 41 -1.34 2.90 -12.80
N THR A 42 -0.69 1.88 -13.35
CA THR A 42 0.47 2.02 -14.24
C THR A 42 0.04 2.46 -15.63
N ARG A 43 0.99 2.98 -16.42
CA ARG A 43 0.75 3.27 -17.85
C ARG A 43 0.36 2.04 -18.66
N LYS A 44 0.77 0.84 -18.23
CA LYS A 44 0.43 -0.44 -18.87
C LYS A 44 -0.93 -0.98 -18.42
N GLY A 45 -1.68 -0.26 -17.59
CA GLY A 45 -3.04 -0.62 -17.19
C GLY A 45 -3.14 -1.41 -15.88
N ASN A 46 -2.06 -2.06 -15.44
CA ASN A 46 -1.99 -2.79 -14.16
C ASN A 46 -2.01 -1.86 -12.95
N TYR A 47 -2.29 -2.41 -11.77
CA TYR A 47 -2.38 -1.70 -10.50
C TYR A 47 -1.22 -2.06 -9.57
N GLY A 48 -0.60 -1.05 -8.95
CA GLY A 48 0.41 -1.22 -7.92
C GLY A 48 -0.03 -0.60 -6.60
N ILE A 49 0.69 -0.92 -5.53
CA ILE A 49 0.43 -0.41 -4.18
C ILE A 49 1.70 0.31 -3.71
N ARG A 50 1.53 1.35 -2.90
CA ARG A 50 2.63 2.00 -2.18
C ARG A 50 2.17 2.42 -0.82
N TYR A 51 3.06 2.42 0.15
CA TYR A 51 2.76 2.88 1.49
C TYR A 51 3.88 3.71 2.10
N ARG A 52 3.55 4.47 3.12
CA ARG A 52 4.53 5.12 3.99
C ARG A 52 4.00 5.11 5.41
N SER A 53 4.87 4.86 6.37
CA SER A 53 4.58 4.97 7.80
C SER A 53 5.33 6.16 8.39
N GLN A 54 4.75 6.76 9.41
CA GLN A 54 5.47 7.60 10.34
C GLN A 54 5.98 6.68 11.44
N ARG A 55 7.30 6.57 11.62
CA ARG A 55 7.79 6.01 12.88
C ARG A 55 7.42 7.00 13.98
N PRO A 56 6.75 6.57 15.06
CA PRO A 56 6.68 7.40 16.25
C PRO A 56 8.12 7.68 16.68
N GLY A 57 8.44 8.96 16.88
CA GLY A 57 9.72 9.41 17.40
C GLY A 57 9.86 9.09 18.87
#